data_AF-A0A6C1RMP5-F1
#
_entry.id   AF-A0A6C1RMP5-F1
#
_cell.length_a   1.000
_cell.length_b   1.000
_cell.length_c   1.000
_cell.angle_alpha   90.00
_cell.angle_beta   90.00
_cell.angle_gamma   90.00
#
_symmetry.space_group_name_H-M   'P 1'
#
loop_
_entity.id
_entity.type
_entity.pdbx_description
1 polymer ?
#
loop_
_entity_poly.entity_id
_entity_poly.type
_entity_poly.pdbx_seq_one_letter_code
_entity_poly.pdbx_strand_id
1 'polypeptide(L)'
;TAWYVVRGNQNYVAKYVEYNGATYVGTTVGTSVTYVAADEDGNPSGGQDLELLIVRDQGSMANYVESIQNGGFGIMTGFGDTVQPVTTTAYGQVTKRGSSYWDFGLGWQGNIDAIEEFIEENGWNFNIADMSRAEEPNDDDQRLWSVADAVTGATLSDFPDYFINAQMALVQLERN
;
A
#
# COMPACT_ATOMS: atom_id res chain seq x y z
N THR A 1 18.78 -14.67 7.52
CA THR A 1 17.33 -14.81 7.21
C THR A 1 16.52 -14.78 8.50
N ALA A 2 15.36 -14.11 8.51
CA ALA A 2 14.34 -14.24 9.56
C ALA A 2 13.20 -15.14 9.05
N TRP A 3 12.34 -15.65 9.94
CA TRP A 3 11.25 -16.54 9.53
C TRP A 3 10.02 -16.43 10.42
N TYR A 4 8.88 -16.88 9.91
CA TYR A 4 7.60 -16.96 10.62
C TYR A 4 6.77 -18.14 10.12
N VAL A 5 5.77 -18.57 10.91
CA VAL A 5 4.90 -19.70 10.56
C VAL A 5 3.50 -19.22 10.21
N VAL A 6 3.00 -19.64 9.05
CA VAL A 6 1.58 -19.47 8.68
C VAL A 6 1.04 -20.83 8.26
N ARG A 7 -0.03 -21.28 8.93
CA ARG A 7 -0.72 -22.56 8.64
C ARG A 7 0.24 -23.77 8.57
N GLY A 8 1.23 -23.81 9.48
CA GLY A 8 2.22 -24.88 9.54
C GLY A 8 3.41 -24.76 8.58
N ASN A 9 3.40 -23.77 7.68
CA ASN A 9 4.50 -23.53 6.75
C ASN A 9 5.45 -22.46 7.28
N GLN A 10 6.75 -22.76 7.27
CA GLN A 10 7.80 -21.80 7.60
C GLN A 10 8.12 -20.93 6.38
N ASN A 11 7.94 -19.63 6.54
CA ASN A 11 8.23 -18.61 5.54
C ASN A 11 9.51 -17.87 5.91
N TYR A 12 10.34 -17.54 4.92
CA TYR A 12 11.64 -16.91 5.12
C TYR A 12 11.65 -15.52 4.51
N VAL A 13 12.24 -14.57 5.23
CA VAL A 13 12.39 -13.16 4.82
C VAL A 13 13.81 -12.66 5.12
N ALA A 14 14.17 -11.50 4.57
CA ALA A 14 15.43 -10.85 4.89
C ALA A 14 15.58 -10.70 6.42
N LYS A 15 16.78 -10.95 6.95
CA LYS A 15 17.01 -10.74 8.40
C LYS A 15 17.20 -9.27 8.70
N TYR A 16 17.81 -8.55 7.78
CA TYR A 16 18.15 -7.15 7.93
C TYR A 16 17.57 -6.35 6.77
N VAL A 17 17.01 -5.20 7.10
CA VAL A 17 16.54 -4.21 6.13
C VAL A 17 17.16 -2.86 6.45
N GLU A 18 17.39 -2.07 5.43
CA GLU A 18 17.74 -0.66 5.57
C GLU A 18 16.55 0.20 5.17
N TYR A 19 16.25 1.21 5.96
CA TYR A 19 15.32 2.28 5.60
C TYR A 19 15.93 3.63 5.98
N ASN A 20 16.11 4.51 4.98
CA ASN A 20 16.69 5.85 5.15
C ASN A 20 18.04 5.85 5.91
N GLY A 21 18.91 4.89 5.60
CA GLY A 21 20.25 4.76 6.20
C GLY A 21 20.29 4.19 7.62
N ALA A 22 19.15 3.79 8.17
CA ALA A 22 19.08 3.07 9.44
C ALA A 22 18.82 1.56 9.20
N THR A 23 19.55 0.72 9.94
CA THR A 23 19.41 -0.74 9.87
C THR A 23 18.38 -1.25 10.88
N TYR A 24 17.51 -2.13 10.42
CA TYR A 24 16.53 -2.83 11.23
C TYR A 24 16.70 -4.35 11.10
N VAL A 25 16.39 -5.06 12.17
CA VAL A 25 16.50 -6.52 12.26
C VAL A 25 15.12 -7.16 12.46
N GLY A 26 14.84 -8.18 11.65
CA GLY A 26 13.62 -8.96 11.70
C GLY A 26 13.55 -9.83 12.95
N THR A 27 12.52 -9.59 13.77
CA THR A 27 12.19 -10.33 14.98
C THR A 27 10.85 -11.03 14.80
N THR A 28 10.83 -12.35 14.99
CA THR A 28 9.59 -13.14 14.89
C THR A 28 8.71 -12.89 16.12
N VAL A 29 7.47 -12.47 15.88
CA VAL A 29 6.46 -12.26 16.93
C VAL A 29 5.21 -13.04 16.55
N GLY A 30 4.94 -14.13 17.27
CA GLY A 30 3.84 -15.03 16.95
C GLY A 30 3.97 -15.61 15.54
N THR A 31 3.05 -15.24 14.65
CA THR A 31 2.98 -15.70 13.25
C THR A 31 3.45 -14.64 12.24
N SER A 32 4.16 -13.60 12.68
CA SER A 32 4.69 -12.53 11.82
C SER A 32 6.16 -12.22 12.13
N VAL A 33 6.77 -11.38 11.29
CA VAL A 33 8.07 -10.74 11.55
C VAL A 33 7.82 -9.24 11.65
N THR A 34 8.30 -8.64 12.74
CA THR A 34 8.47 -7.18 12.84
C THR A 34 9.92 -6.81 12.61
N TYR A 35 10.19 -5.63 12.05
CA TYR A 35 11.53 -5.06 11.97
C TYR A 35 11.72 -4.00 13.03
N VAL A 36 12.73 -4.19 13.89
CA VAL A 36 13.09 -3.25 14.96
C VAL A 36 14.51 -2.75 14.77
N ALA A 37 14.82 -1.55 15.25
CA ALA A 37 16.14 -0.95 15.10
C ALA A 37 17.25 -1.90 15.59
N ALA A 38 18.31 -2.05 14.80
CA ALA A 38 19.47 -2.85 15.15
C ALA A 38 20.45 -2.04 16.03
N ASP A 39 21.11 -2.71 16.97
CA ASP A 39 22.26 -2.14 17.69
C ASP A 39 23.57 -2.27 16.86
N GLU A 40 24.69 -1.86 17.46
CA GLU A 40 26.01 -1.87 16.83
C GLU A 40 26.49 -3.27 16.43
N ASP A 41 25.90 -4.32 17.01
CA ASP A 41 26.22 -5.73 16.75
C ASP A 41 25.18 -6.42 15.85
N GLY A 42 24.16 -5.68 15.38
CA GLY A 42 23.10 -6.23 14.54
C GLY A 42 22.06 -7.05 15.30
N ASN A 43 21.90 -6.81 16.61
CA ASN A 43 20.85 -7.39 17.44
C ASN A 43 19.69 -6.41 17.64
N PRO A 44 18.49 -6.90 18.01
CA PRO A 44 17.36 -6.02 18.32
C PRO A 44 17.68 -5.08 19.49
N SER A 45 17.67 -3.76 19.25
CA SER A 45 17.87 -2.75 20.30
C SER A 45 16.59 -2.45 21.11
N GLY A 46 15.43 -2.90 20.63
CA GLY A 46 14.12 -2.66 21.24
C GLY A 46 13.64 -1.19 21.21
N GLY A 47 14.42 -0.28 20.63
CA GLY A 47 14.17 1.17 20.70
C GLY A 47 13.10 1.70 19.76
N GLN A 48 12.89 1.06 18.60
CA GLN A 48 11.92 1.52 17.60
C GLN A 48 11.50 0.40 16.65
N ASP A 49 10.21 0.25 16.46
CA ASP A 49 9.59 -0.59 15.42
C ASP A 49 9.47 0.21 14.12
N LEU A 50 9.90 -0.37 12.99
CA LEU A 50 9.92 0.29 11.69
C LEU A 50 8.51 0.61 11.18
N GLU A 51 7.55 -0.30 11.38
CA GLU A 51 6.18 -0.07 10.95
C GLU A 51 5.57 1.09 11.73
N LEU A 52 5.75 1.10 13.05
CA LEU A 52 5.29 2.21 13.91
C LEU A 52 5.98 3.53 13.59
N LEU A 53 7.25 3.52 13.15
CA LEU A 53 7.94 4.71 12.66
C LEU A 53 7.29 5.24 11.37
N ILE A 54 6.95 4.36 10.43
CA ILE A 54 6.36 4.71 9.14
C ILE A 54 4.93 5.25 9.30
N VAL A 55 4.08 4.58 10.09
CA VAL A 55 2.65 4.91 10.22
C VAL A 55 2.35 5.96 11.30
N ARG A 56 3.38 6.56 11.89
CA ARG A 56 3.27 7.50 13.01
C ARG A 56 2.38 8.70 12.70
N ASP A 57 2.59 9.34 11.54
CA ASP A 57 1.88 10.53 11.10
C ASP A 57 1.88 10.67 9.56
N GLN A 58 1.16 11.66 9.04
CA GLN A 58 1.09 11.91 7.59
C GLN A 58 2.45 12.20 6.96
N GLY A 59 3.34 12.90 7.68
CA GLY A 59 4.67 13.23 7.18
C GLY A 59 5.56 11.99 7.09
N SER A 60 5.53 11.11 8.10
CA SER A 60 6.28 9.84 8.05
C SER A 60 5.79 8.90 6.95
N MET A 61 4.47 8.83 6.74
CA MET A 61 3.89 8.03 5.67
C MET A 61 4.23 8.59 4.28
N ALA A 62 4.16 9.91 4.09
CA ALA A 62 4.57 10.55 2.84
C ALA A 62 6.06 10.31 2.54
N ASN A 63 6.92 10.48 3.55
CA ASN A 63 8.35 10.21 3.44
C ASN A 63 8.66 8.74 3.12
N TYR A 64 7.87 7.79 3.63
CA TYR A 64 8.01 6.39 3.25
C TYR A 64 7.76 6.17 1.76
N VAL A 65 6.66 6.71 1.22
CA VAL A 65 6.33 6.58 -0.20
C VAL A 65 7.40 7.19 -1.09
N GLU A 66 7.87 8.39 -0.77
CA GLU A 66 8.95 9.06 -1.51
C GLU A 66 10.28 8.31 -1.41
N SER A 67 10.64 7.85 -0.21
CA SER A 67 11.89 7.12 0.04
C SER A 67 11.95 5.83 -0.76
N ILE A 68 10.89 5.01 -0.77
CA ILE A 68 10.90 3.74 -1.52
C ILE A 68 10.99 3.96 -3.04
N GLN A 69 10.38 5.02 -3.57
CA GLN A 69 10.49 5.39 -4.99
C GLN A 69 11.93 5.77 -5.36
N ASN A 70 12.66 6.36 -4.41
CA ASN A 70 14.05 6.75 -4.57
C ASN A 70 15.05 5.66 -4.15
N GLY A 71 14.59 4.43 -3.91
CA GLY A 71 15.46 3.30 -3.53
C GLY A 71 15.96 3.33 -2.08
N GLY A 72 15.33 4.12 -1.21
CA GLY A 72 15.70 4.26 0.20
C GLY A 72 15.28 3.09 1.10
N PHE A 73 14.81 1.99 0.51
CA PHE A 73 14.55 0.73 1.19
C PHE A 73 15.36 -0.40 0.55
N GLY A 74 16.07 -1.16 1.38
CA GLY A 74 16.94 -2.24 0.93
C GLY A 74 16.98 -3.42 1.88
N ILE A 75 17.54 -4.53 1.42
CA ILE A 75 17.73 -5.76 2.19
C ILE A 75 19.22 -6.12 2.28
N MET A 76 19.58 -6.84 3.35
CA MET A 76 20.92 -7.39 3.53
C MET A 76 20.87 -8.87 3.93
N THR A 77 21.84 -9.66 3.45
CA THR A 77 21.98 -11.10 3.77
C THR A 77 22.56 -11.33 5.15
N GLY A 78 23.48 -10.46 5.58
CA GLY A 78 24.12 -10.39 6.89
C GLY A 78 24.22 -8.94 7.38
N PHE A 79 24.49 -8.76 8.66
CA PHE A 79 24.63 -7.42 9.23
C PHE A 79 25.90 -6.74 8.69
N GLY A 80 25.77 -5.51 8.19
CA GLY A 80 26.87 -4.76 7.58
C GLY A 80 27.22 -5.19 6.15
N ASP A 81 26.48 -6.12 5.56
CA ASP A 81 26.63 -6.47 4.14
C ASP A 81 26.19 -5.32 3.21
N THR A 82 26.57 -5.41 1.94
CA THR A 82 26.09 -4.48 0.91
C THR A 82 24.57 -4.49 0.80
N VAL A 83 23.96 -3.33 1.03
CA VAL A 83 22.52 -3.10 0.87
C VAL A 83 22.11 -3.34 -0.57
N GLN A 84 21.13 -4.24 -0.76
CA GLN A 84 20.49 -4.48 -2.04
C GLN A 84 19.17 -3.71 -2.07
N PRO A 85 19.02 -2.67 -2.92
CA PRO A 85 17.80 -1.87 -2.95
C PRO A 85 16.63 -2.71 -3.45
N VAL A 86 15.47 -2.53 -2.84
CA VAL A 86 14.21 -3.12 -3.31
C VAL A 86 13.56 -2.14 -4.28
N THR A 87 13.77 -2.36 -5.56
CA THR A 87 13.23 -1.50 -6.63
C THR A 87 12.01 -2.09 -7.32
N THR A 88 11.77 -3.39 -7.14
CA THR A 88 10.65 -4.13 -7.72
C THR A 88 10.14 -5.21 -6.76
N THR A 89 8.95 -5.71 -7.06
CA THR A 89 8.36 -6.89 -6.42
C THR A 89 8.18 -8.00 -7.46
N ALA A 90 7.70 -9.17 -7.04
CA ALA A 90 7.26 -10.22 -7.97
C ALA A 90 6.13 -9.74 -8.92
N TYR A 91 5.52 -8.59 -8.62
CA TYR A 91 4.42 -7.98 -9.37
C TYR A 91 4.82 -6.63 -9.98
N GLY A 92 6.07 -6.45 -10.41
CA GLY A 92 6.51 -5.22 -11.07
C GLY A 92 7.01 -4.18 -10.08
N GLN A 93 6.38 -3.00 -10.02
CA GLN A 93 6.87 -1.89 -9.18
C GLN A 93 6.56 -2.09 -7.68
N VAL A 94 7.26 -1.33 -6.83
CA VAL A 94 7.05 -1.29 -5.37
C VAL A 94 5.81 -0.48 -4.94
N THR A 95 5.23 0.30 -5.86
CA THR A 95 3.98 1.04 -5.63
C THR A 95 2.82 0.39 -6.35
N LYS A 96 1.59 0.54 -5.81
CA LYS A 96 0.36 0.01 -6.44
C LYS A 96 0.18 0.52 -7.88
N ARG A 97 0.45 1.82 -8.12
CA ARG A 97 0.30 2.48 -9.44
C ARG A 97 1.09 1.80 -10.55
N GLY A 98 2.27 1.22 -10.24
CA GLY A 98 3.11 0.53 -11.23
C GLY A 98 3.11 -0.99 -11.11
N SER A 99 2.22 -1.58 -10.31
CA SER A 99 2.19 -3.02 -10.09
C SER A 99 1.37 -3.76 -11.15
N SER A 100 1.87 -4.88 -11.63
CA SER A 100 1.15 -5.82 -12.51
C SER A 100 0.22 -6.76 -11.75
N TYR A 101 0.11 -6.65 -10.42
CA TYR A 101 -0.80 -7.49 -9.63
C TYR A 101 -2.27 -7.26 -10.01
N TRP A 102 -2.60 -6.03 -10.43
CA TRP A 102 -3.94 -5.58 -10.76
C TRP A 102 -4.14 -5.38 -12.26
N ASP A 103 -3.51 -6.19 -13.13
CA ASP A 103 -3.56 -6.00 -14.59
C ASP A 103 -4.81 -6.64 -15.24
N PHE A 104 -5.99 -6.41 -14.67
CA PHE A 104 -7.26 -6.94 -15.15
C PHE A 104 -8.36 -5.88 -15.11
N GLY A 105 -9.30 -5.93 -16.06
CA GLY A 105 -10.29 -4.85 -16.24
C GLY A 105 -9.59 -3.51 -16.53
N LEU A 106 -9.98 -2.43 -15.84
CA LEU A 106 -9.28 -1.14 -15.88
C LEU A 106 -7.96 -1.14 -15.09
N GLY A 107 -7.70 -2.22 -14.34
CA GLY A 107 -6.63 -2.32 -13.35
C GLY A 107 -6.76 -1.33 -12.20
N TRP A 108 -5.77 -1.30 -11.31
CA TRP A 108 -5.85 -0.43 -10.14
C TRP A 108 -5.84 1.05 -10.55
N GLN A 109 -4.91 1.47 -11.40
CA GLN A 109 -4.76 2.88 -11.77
C GLN A 109 -5.98 3.39 -12.55
N GLY A 110 -6.44 2.67 -13.58
CA GLY A 110 -7.59 3.12 -14.37
C GLY A 110 -8.88 3.22 -13.55
N ASN A 111 -9.01 2.42 -12.49
CA ASN A 111 -10.10 2.55 -11.54
C ASN A 111 -9.97 3.79 -10.63
N ILE A 112 -8.75 4.15 -10.19
CA ILE A 112 -8.52 5.39 -9.45
C ILE A 112 -8.80 6.60 -10.33
N ASP A 113 -8.35 6.58 -11.59
CA ASP A 113 -8.60 7.65 -12.56
C ASP A 113 -10.11 7.85 -12.76
N ALA A 114 -10.88 6.77 -12.89
CA ALA A 114 -12.35 6.85 -13.01
C ALA A 114 -13.03 7.44 -11.75
N ILE A 115 -12.52 7.13 -10.55
CA ILE A 115 -12.99 7.76 -9.30
C ILE A 115 -12.66 9.26 -9.28
N GLU A 116 -11.44 9.63 -9.65
CA GLU A 116 -10.99 11.03 -9.72
C GLU A 116 -11.85 11.83 -10.71
N GLU A 117 -12.04 11.32 -11.93
CA GLU A 117 -12.88 11.94 -12.97
C GLU A 117 -14.32 12.12 -12.48
N PHE A 118 -14.93 11.07 -11.88
CA PHE A 118 -16.27 11.19 -11.32
C PHE A 118 -16.37 12.30 -10.26
N ILE A 119 -15.39 12.38 -9.36
CA ILE A 119 -15.37 13.38 -8.28
C ILE A 119 -15.21 14.79 -8.85
N GLU A 120 -14.36 14.97 -9.85
CA GLU A 120 -14.16 16.27 -10.51
C GLU A 120 -15.44 16.77 -11.19
N GLU A 121 -16.21 15.86 -11.80
CA GLU A 121 -17.44 16.19 -12.52
C GLU A 121 -18.66 16.37 -11.60
N ASN A 122 -18.80 15.52 -10.57
CA ASN A 122 -20.03 15.38 -9.79
C ASN A 122 -19.89 15.84 -8.34
N GLY A 123 -18.67 16.17 -7.90
CA GLY A 123 -18.33 16.44 -6.52
C GLY A 123 -18.01 15.17 -5.73
N TRP A 124 -17.72 15.32 -4.43
CA TRP A 124 -17.21 14.22 -3.61
C TRP A 124 -18.11 13.85 -2.44
N ASN A 125 -19.15 14.62 -2.09
CA ASN A 125 -19.89 14.41 -0.84
C ASN A 125 -21.17 13.59 -1.07
N PHE A 126 -21.03 12.26 -1.10
CA PHE A 126 -22.13 11.32 -1.32
C PHE A 126 -22.33 10.35 -0.15
N ASN A 127 -23.55 9.80 -0.03
CA ASN A 127 -23.83 8.75 0.92
C ASN A 127 -23.42 7.39 0.35
N ILE A 128 -22.85 6.53 1.18
CA ILE A 128 -22.52 5.15 0.82
C ILE A 128 -23.76 4.38 0.34
N ALA A 129 -24.93 4.70 0.89
CA ALA A 129 -26.20 4.10 0.48
C ALA A 129 -26.60 4.42 -0.98
N ASP A 130 -26.01 5.46 -1.58
CA ASP A 130 -26.28 5.86 -2.96
C ASP A 130 -25.38 5.11 -3.95
N MET A 131 -24.46 4.27 -3.46
CA MET A 131 -23.53 3.51 -4.29
C MET A 131 -24.16 2.18 -4.71
N SER A 132 -24.17 1.90 -6.01
CA SER A 132 -24.67 0.65 -6.55
C SER A 132 -23.79 0.14 -7.68
N ARG A 133 -23.75 -1.17 -7.86
CA ARG A 133 -23.03 -1.82 -8.96
C ARG A 133 -24.02 -2.35 -9.97
N ALA A 134 -23.73 -2.18 -11.25
CA ALA A 134 -24.58 -2.68 -12.32
C ALA A 134 -24.83 -4.20 -12.22
N GLU A 135 -26.10 -4.59 -12.32
CA GLU A 135 -26.55 -5.99 -12.32
C GLU A 135 -26.23 -6.72 -13.62
N GLU A 136 -26.04 -5.98 -14.70
CA GLU A 136 -25.64 -6.51 -16.01
C GLU A 136 -24.36 -5.83 -16.48
N PRO A 137 -23.49 -6.55 -17.22
CA PRO A 137 -22.31 -5.93 -17.80
C PRO A 137 -22.68 -4.99 -18.96
N ASN A 138 -21.80 -4.04 -19.27
CA ASN A 138 -21.85 -3.24 -20.49
C ASN A 138 -21.30 -4.03 -21.70
N ASP A 139 -21.19 -3.36 -22.85
CA ASP A 139 -20.70 -3.96 -24.10
C ASP A 139 -19.24 -4.47 -24.01
N ASP A 140 -18.46 -3.98 -23.04
CA ASP A 140 -17.08 -4.40 -22.76
C ASP A 140 -16.99 -5.52 -21.69
N ASP A 141 -18.11 -6.15 -21.35
CA ASP A 141 -18.24 -7.16 -20.28
C ASP A 141 -17.92 -6.62 -18.87
N GLN A 142 -18.11 -5.31 -18.65
CA GLN A 142 -17.80 -4.63 -17.40
C GLN A 142 -19.03 -4.26 -16.59
N ARG A 143 -18.97 -4.49 -15.28
CA ARG A 143 -20.01 -4.07 -14.32
C ARG A 143 -19.55 -2.81 -13.60
N LEU A 144 -20.03 -1.67 -14.09
CA LEU A 144 -19.68 -0.34 -13.59
C LEU A 144 -20.37 -0.03 -12.27
N TRP A 145 -19.76 0.85 -11.49
CA TRP A 145 -20.37 1.47 -10.33
C TRP A 145 -21.12 2.74 -10.70
N SER A 146 -22.13 3.06 -9.89
CA SER A 146 -22.86 4.32 -9.93
C SER A 146 -22.96 4.87 -8.52
N VAL A 147 -22.96 6.20 -8.42
CA VAL A 147 -23.18 6.93 -7.17
C VAL A 147 -24.32 7.91 -7.44
N ALA A 148 -25.41 7.77 -6.69
CA ALA A 148 -26.68 8.44 -6.95
C ALA A 148 -27.16 8.19 -8.40
N ASP A 149 -27.25 9.24 -9.22
CA ASP A 149 -27.76 9.20 -10.59
C ASP A 149 -26.67 9.18 -11.67
N ALA A 150 -25.40 9.08 -11.28
CA ALA A 150 -24.25 9.13 -12.20
C ALA A 150 -23.40 7.84 -12.17
N VAL A 151 -22.95 7.42 -13.35
CA VAL A 151 -22.08 6.24 -13.55
C VAL A 151 -20.62 6.68 -13.38
N THR A 152 -19.84 5.95 -12.59
CA THR A 152 -18.48 6.38 -12.20
C THR A 152 -17.38 5.90 -13.13
N GLY A 153 -17.69 4.99 -14.05
CA GLY A 153 -16.69 4.32 -14.89
C GLY A 153 -15.83 3.27 -14.15
N ALA A 154 -15.82 3.26 -12.81
CA ALA A 154 -15.05 2.31 -12.03
C ALA A 154 -15.68 0.90 -12.06
N THR A 155 -14.82 -0.13 -12.03
CA THR A 155 -15.18 -1.56 -12.14
C THR A 155 -14.76 -2.39 -10.94
N LEU A 156 -13.88 -1.88 -10.07
CA LEU A 156 -13.28 -2.63 -8.97
C LEU A 156 -14.33 -3.05 -7.92
N SER A 157 -14.19 -4.24 -7.31
CA SER A 157 -15.15 -4.73 -6.31
C SER A 157 -15.23 -3.84 -5.08
N ASP A 158 -14.08 -3.30 -4.67
CA ASP A 158 -13.91 -2.54 -3.44
C ASP A 158 -14.14 -1.03 -3.67
N PHE A 159 -14.83 -0.65 -4.77
CA PHE A 159 -15.07 0.75 -5.14
C PHE A 159 -15.59 1.59 -3.96
N PRO A 160 -16.57 1.13 -3.15
CA PRO A 160 -17.07 1.92 -2.03
C PRO A 160 -15.95 2.33 -1.06
N ASP A 161 -15.03 1.42 -0.75
CA ASP A 161 -13.93 1.70 0.18
C ASP A 161 -12.96 2.74 -0.37
N TYR A 162 -12.60 2.64 -1.66
CA TYR A 162 -11.74 3.63 -2.30
C TYR A 162 -12.41 4.99 -2.44
N PHE A 163 -13.70 5.01 -2.80
CA PHE A 163 -14.46 6.26 -2.90
C PHE A 163 -14.54 6.95 -1.54
N ILE A 164 -14.89 6.20 -0.47
CA ILE A 164 -14.93 6.73 0.91
C ILE A 164 -13.56 7.29 1.31
N ASN A 165 -12.46 6.59 1.00
CA ASN A 165 -11.11 7.10 1.29
C ASN A 165 -10.84 8.43 0.57
N ALA A 166 -11.26 8.57 -0.69
CA ALA A 166 -11.15 9.83 -1.43
C ALA A 166 -11.98 10.94 -0.77
N GLN A 167 -13.24 10.66 -0.38
CA GLN A 167 -14.09 11.62 0.35
C GLN A 167 -13.41 12.07 1.65
N MET A 168 -12.86 11.13 2.43
CA MET A 168 -12.18 11.42 3.70
C MET A 168 -10.92 12.27 3.51
N ALA A 169 -10.16 12.02 2.44
CA ALA A 169 -9.01 12.83 2.07
C ALA A 169 -9.42 14.26 1.71
N LEU A 170 -10.49 14.43 0.93
CA LEU A 170 -11.02 15.73 0.52
C LEU A 170 -11.57 16.54 1.72
N VAL A 171 -12.28 15.88 2.65
CA VAL A 171 -12.70 16.50 3.93
C VAL A 171 -11.49 17.06 4.68
N GLN A 172 -10.38 16.34 4.69
CA GLN A 172 -9.17 16.79 5.39
C GLN A 172 -8.54 18.01 4.70
N LEU A 173 -8.61 18.09 3.37
CA LEU A 173 -8.11 19.23 2.61
C LEU A 173 -8.95 20.50 2.83
N GLU A 174 -10.28 20.39 2.93
CA GLU A 174 -11.16 21.54 3.20
C GLU A 174 -11.01 22.12 4.62
N ARG A 175 -10.43 21.35 5.55
CA ARG A 175 -10.20 21.75 6.94
C ARG A 175 -8.87 22.48 7.17
N ASN A 176 -7.98 22.47 6.18
CA ASN A 176 -6.66 23.10 6.22
C ASN A 176 -6.68 24.46 5.53
#